data_AF-A0A4R0XIH8-F1
#
_entry.id   AF-A0A4R0XIH8-F1
#
_cell.length_a   1.000
_cell.length_b   1.000
_cell.length_c   1.000
_cell.angle_alpha   90.00
_cell.angle_beta   90.00
_cell.angle_gamma   90.00
#
_symmetry.space_group_name_H-M   'P 1'
#
loop_
_entity.id
_entity.type
_entity.pdbx_description
1 polymer ?
#
loop_
_entity_poly.entity_id
_entity_poly.type
_entity_poly.pdbx_seq_one_letter_code
_entity_poly.pdbx_strand_id
1 'polypeptide(L)'
;WGIYHALLTIGATGQSSIDQVAGPVGEALIMTAFGLFVAIPAVLGYNALTRANKGIVSKLSRFAHGLHAFFVTGARLSSSKRGDGLRLATRAN
;
A
#
# COMPACT_ATOMS: atom_id res chain seq x y z
N TRP A 1 18.99 -19.69 -9.21
CA TRP A 1 20.34 -20.29 -9.32
C TRP A 1 20.34 -21.78 -8.96
N GLY A 2 19.59 -22.21 -7.93
CA GLY A 2 19.44 -23.64 -7.57
C GLY A 2 18.98 -24.56 -8.70
N ILE A 3 17.84 -24.30 -9.36
CA ILE A 3 17.35 -25.13 -10.48
C ILE A 3 18.36 -25.20 -11.64
N TYR A 4 19.01 -24.07 -11.96
CA TYR A 4 20.02 -24.00 -13.02
C TYR A 4 21.24 -24.89 -12.71
N HIS A 5 21.71 -24.86 -11.46
CA HIS A 5 22.80 -25.73 -11.01
C HIS A 5 22.39 -27.22 -11.03
N ALA A 6 21.17 -27.53 -10.61
CA ALA A 6 20.64 -28.90 -10.64
C ALA A 6 20.59 -29.48 -12.07
N LEU A 7 20.11 -28.68 -13.03
CA LEU A 7 20.00 -29.09 -14.42
C LEU A 7 21.38 -29.27 -15.09
N LEU A 8 22.37 -28.45 -14.72
CA LEU A 8 23.76 -28.63 -15.15
C LEU A 8 24.35 -29.94 -14.63
N THR A 9 24.15 -30.26 -13.35
CA THR A 9 24.65 -31.49 -12.73
C THR A 9 23.98 -32.73 -13.32
N ILE A 10 22.66 -32.69 -13.55
CA ILE A 10 21.93 -33.79 -14.20
C ILE A 10 22.35 -33.96 -15.66
N GLY A 11 22.54 -32.85 -16.40
CA GLY A 11 23.01 -32.88 -17.78
C GLY A 11 24.44 -33.44 -17.92
N ALA A 12 25.31 -33.21 -16.92
CA ALA A 12 26.68 -33.75 -16.90
C ALA A 12 26.74 -35.23 -16.49
N THR A 13 25.82 -35.69 -15.63
CA THR A 13 25.82 -37.06 -15.06
C THR A 13 24.91 -38.04 -15.81
N GLY A 14 23.96 -37.55 -16.60
CA GLY A 14 23.06 -38.36 -17.42
C GLY A 14 22.03 -39.19 -16.63
N GLN A 15 21.98 -39.06 -15.30
CA GLN A 15 21.07 -39.78 -14.42
C GLN A 15 20.12 -38.80 -13.73
N SER A 16 18.82 -38.88 -14.02
CA SER A 16 17.79 -38.05 -13.37
C SER A 16 17.16 -38.82 -12.20
N SER A 17 17.80 -38.80 -11.03
CA SER A 17 17.18 -39.28 -9.78
C SER A 17 16.51 -38.14 -9.03
N ILE A 18 15.39 -38.42 -8.35
CA ILE A 18 14.61 -37.42 -7.59
C ILE A 18 15.44 -36.80 -6.45
N ASP A 19 16.40 -37.54 -5.90
CA ASP A 19 17.31 -37.05 -4.85
C ASP A 19 18.20 -35.90 -5.36
N GLN A 20 18.57 -35.91 -6.65
CA GLN A 20 19.43 -34.89 -7.26
C GLN A 20 18.70 -33.56 -7.51
N VAL A 21 17.36 -33.56 -7.55
CA VAL A 21 16.53 -32.36 -7.76
C VAL A 21 15.87 -31.83 -6.48
N ALA A 22 15.72 -32.64 -5.43
CA ALA A 22 15.03 -32.24 -4.20
C ALA A 22 15.69 -31.05 -3.48
N GLY A 23 17.02 -31.04 -3.35
CA GLY A 23 17.75 -29.96 -2.67
C GLY A 23 17.63 -28.59 -3.37
N PRO A 24 18.05 -28.48 -4.64
CA PRO A 24 18.07 -27.18 -5.34
C PRO A 24 16.69 -26.58 -5.63
N VAL A 25 15.64 -27.42 -5.70
CA VAL A 25 14.25 -26.95 -5.80
C VAL A 25 13.80 -26.27 -4.51
N GLY A 26 14.19 -26.80 -3.35
CA GLY A 26 13.91 -26.20 -2.05
C GLY A 26 14.52 -24.81 -1.90
N GLU A 27 15.77 -24.62 -2.33
CA GLU A 27 16.44 -23.31 -2.30
C GLU A 27 15.72 -22.26 -3.16
N ALA A 28 15.22 -22.64 -4.33
CA ALA A 28 14.47 -21.74 -5.20
C ALA A 28 13.10 -21.34 -4.62
N LEU A 29 12.43 -22.26 -3.93
CA LEU A 29 11.16 -22.00 -3.23
C LEU A 29 11.34 -20.99 -2.09
N ILE A 30 12.39 -21.14 -1.30
CA ILE A 30 12.69 -20.24 -0.18
C ILE A 30 12.95 -18.82 -0.68
N MET A 31 13.70 -18.65 -1.76
CA MET A 31 13.94 -17.34 -2.39
C MET A 31 12.61 -16.65 -2.80
N THR A 32 11.68 -17.44 -3.34
CA THR A 32 10.36 -16.93 -3.74
C THR A 32 9.52 -16.52 -2.54
N ALA A 33 9.54 -17.33 -1.47
CA ALA A 33 8.87 -17.03 -0.22
C ALA A 33 9.38 -15.73 0.41
N PHE A 34 10.70 -15.51 0.43
CA PHE A 34 11.27 -14.26 0.92
C PHE A 34 10.88 -13.05 0.06
N GLY A 35 10.84 -13.22 -1.26
CA GLY A 35 10.36 -12.16 -2.17
C GLY A 35 8.94 -11.71 -1.82
N LEU A 36 8.04 -12.65 -1.59
CA LEU A 36 6.67 -12.37 -1.15
C LEU A 36 6.60 -11.76 0.26
N PHE A 37 7.39 -12.29 1.20
CA PHE A 37 7.44 -11.81 2.58
C PHE A 37 7.84 -10.33 2.65
N VAL A 38 8.78 -9.89 1.80
CA VAL A 38 9.21 -8.49 1.73
C VAL A 38 8.27 -7.63 0.88
N ALA A 39 7.73 -8.16 -0.22
CA ALA A 39 6.93 -7.37 -1.16
C ALA A 39 5.60 -6.91 -0.56
N ILE A 40 4.88 -7.78 0.17
CA ILE A 40 3.55 -7.45 0.68
C ILE A 40 3.60 -6.27 1.68
N PRO A 41 4.46 -6.28 2.73
CA PRO A 41 4.55 -5.16 3.66
C PRO A 41 5.01 -3.86 2.98
N ALA A 42 5.94 -3.96 2.01
CA ALA A 42 6.43 -2.79 1.28
C ALA A 42 5.30 -2.07 0.52
N VAL A 43 4.45 -2.83 -0.18
CA VAL A 43 3.31 -2.28 -0.93
C VAL A 43 2.27 -1.67 0.01
N LEU A 44 1.99 -2.31 1.15
CA LEU A 44 1.08 -1.76 2.17
C LEU A 44 1.60 -0.43 2.74
N GLY A 45 2.89 -0.36 3.06
CA GLY A 45 3.54 0.87 3.53
C GLY A 45 3.46 2.00 2.50
N TYR A 46 3.76 1.70 1.24
CA TYR A 46 3.63 2.68 0.14
C TYR A 46 2.20 3.22 0.01
N ASN A 47 1.20 2.35 0.07
CA ASN A 47 -0.20 2.76 -0.04
C ASN A 47 -0.64 3.60 1.18
N ALA A 48 -0.21 3.22 2.38
CA ALA A 48 -0.50 3.97 3.61
C ALA A 48 0.08 5.39 3.56
N LEU A 49 1.35 5.53 3.17
CA LEU A 49 2.02 6.83 2.99
C LEU A 49 1.35 7.66 1.90
N THR A 50 0.99 7.04 0.78
CA THR A 50 0.29 7.71 -0.32
C THR A 50 -1.07 8.25 0.13
N ARG A 51 -1.81 7.50 0.94
CA ARG A 51 -3.08 7.93 1.52
C ARG A 51 -2.88 9.10 2.50
N ALA A 52 -1.87 9.04 3.35
CA ALA A 52 -1.55 10.12 4.28
C ALA A 52 -1.19 11.42 3.53
N ASN A 53 -0.37 11.32 2.47
CA ASN A 53 0.00 12.45 1.62
C ASN A 53 -1.20 13.12 0.96
N LYS A 54 -2.14 12.34 0.41
CA LYS A 54 -3.40 12.89 -0.13
C LYS A 54 -4.18 13.68 0.93
N GLY A 55 -4.21 13.20 2.17
CA GLY A 55 -4.81 13.92 3.29
C GLY A 55 -4.16 15.26 3.58
N ILE A 56 -2.82 15.32 3.55
CA ILE A 56 -2.04 16.56 3.75
C ILE A 56 -2.30 17.54 2.61
N VAL A 57 -2.22 17.10 1.36
CA VAL A 57 -2.50 17.94 0.19
C VAL A 57 -3.92 18.50 0.23
N SER A 58 -4.89 17.68 0.64
CA SER A 58 -6.27 18.12 0.82
C SER A 58 -6.42 19.21 1.89
N LYS A 59 -5.71 19.09 3.03
CA LYS A 59 -5.66 20.13 4.07
C LYS A 59 -5.06 21.43 3.52
N LEU A 60 -3.93 21.33 2.81
CA LEU A 60 -3.27 22.48 2.19
C LEU A 60 -4.18 23.18 1.18
N SER A 61 -4.90 22.40 0.36
CA SER A 61 -5.85 22.93 -0.63
C SER A 61 -6.99 23.70 0.04
N ARG A 62 -7.53 23.18 1.15
CA ARG A 62 -8.57 23.90 1.93
C ARG A 62 -8.03 25.19 2.53
N PHE A 63 -6.79 25.18 3.02
CA PHE A 63 -6.14 26.38 3.53
C PHE A 63 -5.93 27.43 2.42
N ALA A 64 -5.42 27.01 1.27
CA ALA A 64 -5.24 27.88 0.10
C ALA A 64 -6.57 28.50 -0.36
N HIS A 65 -7.66 27.72 -0.43
CA HIS A 65 -8.99 28.25 -0.72
C HIS A 65 -9.48 29.24 0.34
N GLY A 66 -9.25 28.97 1.63
CA GLY A 66 -9.59 29.89 2.71
C GLY A 66 -8.82 31.22 2.62
N LEU A 67 -7.52 31.16 2.30
CA LEU A 67 -6.70 32.35 2.05
C LEU A 67 -7.18 33.12 0.82
N HIS A 68 -7.41 32.44 -0.30
CA HIS A 68 -7.88 33.08 -1.53
C HIS A 68 -9.23 33.78 -1.31
N ALA A 69 -10.16 33.12 -0.62
CA ALA A 69 -11.43 33.73 -0.25
C ALA A 69 -11.22 34.96 0.64
N PHE A 70 -10.37 34.88 1.67
CA PHE A 70 -10.06 36.02 2.54
C PHE A 70 -9.44 37.20 1.76
N PHE A 71 -8.52 36.94 0.83
CA PHE A 71 -7.91 37.98 0.00
C PHE A 71 -8.89 38.62 -0.99
N VAL A 72 -9.80 37.83 -1.59
CA VAL A 72 -10.76 38.33 -2.58
C VAL A 72 -11.96 39.03 -1.93
N THR A 73 -12.47 38.53 -0.81
CA THR A 73 -13.69 39.06 -0.17
C THR A 73 -13.44 39.94 1.04
N GLY A 74 -12.22 39.97 1.60
CA GLY A 74 -11.84 40.81 2.74
C GLY A 74 -12.49 40.47 4.08
N ALA A 75 -13.44 39.53 4.10
CA ALA A 75 -14.18 39.14 5.30
C ALA A 75 -13.87 37.68 5.68
N ARG A 76 -13.53 37.45 6.95
CA ARG A 76 -13.33 36.08 7.47
C ARG A 76 -14.63 35.29 7.31
N LEU A 77 -14.61 34.26 6.46
CA LEU A 77 -15.74 33.34 6.32
C LEU A 77 -15.99 32.64 7.66
N SER A 78 -17.09 33.04 8.32
CA SER A 78 -17.60 32.38 9.52
C SER A 78 -17.89 30.91 9.19
N SER A 79 -17.21 30.01 9.90
CA SER A 79 -17.46 28.57 9.83
C SER A 79 -18.87 28.29 10.33
N SER A 80 -19.84 28.25 9.42
CA SER A 80 -21.22 27.89 9.73
C SER A 80 -21.26 26.39 10.03
N LYS A 81 -21.09 26.06 11.32
CA LYS A 81 -21.36 24.74 11.88
C LYS A 81 -22.88 24.51 11.84
N ARG A 82 -23.41 24.14 10.67
CA ARG A 82 -24.82 23.77 10.49
C ARG A 82 -24.95 22.27 10.67
N GLY A 83 -25.17 21.85 11.91
CA GLY A 83 -25.32 20.45 12.28
C GLY A 83 -26.13 20.29 13.55
N ASP A 84 -27.31 20.91 13.60
CA ASP A 84 -28.23 20.84 14.75
C ASP A 84 -29.69 20.58 14.32
N GLY A 85 -29.89 19.92 13.17
CA GLY A 85 -31.23 19.66 12.61
C GLY A 85 -31.65 18.18 12.58
N LEU A 86 -30.73 17.23 12.70
CA LEU A 86 -31.05 15.82 12.41
C LEU A 86 -31.43 14.99 13.66
N ARG A 87 -31.24 15.51 14.88
CA ARG A 87 -31.56 14.77 16.12
C ARG A 87 -32.97 15.03 16.66
N LEU A 88 -33.68 16.03 16.13
CA LEU A 88 -35.05 16.38 16.55
C LEU A 88 -36.13 15.52 15.87
N ALA A 89 -35.84 14.93 14.69
CA ALA A 89 -36.81 14.12 13.94
C ALA A 89 -36.97 12.67 14.45
N THR A 90 -36.07 12.19 15.31
CA THR A 90 -36.10 10.81 15.87
C THR A 90 -36.76 10.70 17.24
N ARG A 91 -37.14 11.83 17.87
CA ARG A 91 -37.86 11.83 19.17
C ARG A 91 -39.39 11.93 19.05
N ALA A 92 -39.92 11.83 17.83
CA ALA A 92 -41.35 11.86 17.55
C ALA A 92 -41.79 10.56 16.86
N ASN A 93 -41.65 9.43 17.57
CA ASN A 93 -42.46 8.21 17.43
C ASN A 93 -42.15 7.28 18.59
#